data_AF-A0A7C7SQ77-F1
#
_entry.id   AF-A0A7C7SQ77-F1
#
_cell.length_a   1.000
_cell.length_b   1.000
_cell.length_c   1.000
_cell.angle_alpha   90.00
_cell.angle_beta   90.00
_cell.angle_gamma   90.00
#
_symmetry.space_group_name_H-M   'P 1'
#
loop_
_entity.id
_entity.type
_entity.pdbx_description
1 polymer ?
#
loop_
_entity_poly.entity_id
_entity_poly.type
_entity_poly.pdbx_seq_one_letter_code
_entity_poly.pdbx_strand_id
1 'polypeptide(L)'
;MSDLQIRDIAILHGASEEFFTKLESVGNERKLDKGKIVFIHEEQAENFYILMAGWVKLFRETADGAQSIIDILPAGHTFGETPIFEDGLYPYSAEIVEPSVVISAPLSLLKEELQSNNELSMNMLKHLIRYKRGQDRELEHMTVQNAPQRIGCFLMRLADSDSKGPVTIHLPYDKTLLAARLGMQPETFSRALAKLKEQTGIRVKGAVVELDNLEQLINYSCQVCSSEFPCKDVVSLK
;
A
#
# COMPACT_ATOMS: atom_id res chain seq x y z
N MET A 1 -1.04 -3.33 -17.68
CA MET A 1 -0.09 -3.02 -16.60
C MET A 1 0.33 -1.59 -16.83
N SER A 2 -0.06 -0.66 -15.98
CA SER A 2 0.55 0.67 -15.99
C SER A 2 2.03 0.49 -15.70
N ASP A 3 2.87 1.09 -16.53
CA ASP A 3 4.32 1.08 -16.36
C ASP A 3 4.62 2.04 -15.19
N LEU A 4 4.53 1.54 -13.96
CA LEU A 4 4.69 2.36 -12.75
C LEU A 4 6.09 2.98 -12.79
N GLN A 5 6.16 4.30 -12.82
CA GLN A 5 7.43 5.01 -12.81
C GLN A 5 7.79 5.42 -11.39
N ILE A 6 9.09 5.51 -11.10
CA ILE A 6 9.60 5.98 -9.80
C ILE A 6 9.06 7.39 -9.47
N ARG A 7 8.76 8.18 -10.50
CA ARG A 7 8.21 9.54 -10.39
C ARG A 7 6.75 9.58 -9.99
N ASP A 8 6.01 8.48 -10.16
CA ASP A 8 4.60 8.36 -9.78
C ASP A 8 4.42 8.03 -8.29
N ILE A 9 5.53 7.79 -7.57
CA ILE A 9 5.49 7.47 -6.14
C ILE A 9 5.10 8.74 -5.37
N ALA A 10 3.94 8.70 -4.72
CA ALA A 10 3.31 9.88 -4.10
C ALA A 10 4.22 10.62 -3.10
N ILE A 11 5.07 9.90 -2.35
CA ILE A 11 5.97 10.50 -1.36
C ILE A 11 7.14 11.26 -2.00
N LEU A 12 7.45 10.97 -3.27
CA LEU A 12 8.53 11.60 -4.04
C LEU A 12 8.04 12.76 -4.91
N HIS A 13 6.74 13.08 -4.88
CA HIS A 13 6.21 14.25 -5.60
C HIS A 13 6.86 15.54 -5.09
N GLY A 14 7.44 16.32 -6.01
CA GLY A 14 8.17 17.54 -5.70
C GLY A 14 9.66 17.31 -5.38
N ALA A 15 10.17 16.09 -5.49
CA ALA A 15 11.61 15.84 -5.48
C ALA A 15 12.28 16.46 -6.71
N SER A 16 13.52 16.91 -6.54
CA SER A 16 14.29 17.55 -7.61
C SER A 16 14.72 16.58 -8.71
N GLU A 17 14.98 17.10 -9.91
CA GLU A 17 15.60 16.32 -10.99
C GLU A 17 16.99 15.79 -10.61
N GLU A 18 17.71 16.53 -9.76
CA GLU A 18 18.99 16.09 -9.21
C GLU A 18 18.81 14.85 -8.31
N PHE A 19 17.77 14.82 -7.47
CA PHE A 19 17.43 13.65 -6.66
C PHE A 19 17.14 12.44 -7.53
N PHE A 20 16.30 12.57 -8.57
CA PHE A 20 16.00 11.44 -9.46
C PHE A 20 17.24 10.96 -10.23
N THR A 21 18.09 11.88 -10.70
CA THR A 21 19.36 11.52 -11.35
C THR A 21 20.28 10.74 -10.40
N LYS A 22 20.40 11.19 -9.13
CA LYS A 22 21.16 10.47 -8.12
C LYS A 22 20.53 9.11 -7.82
N LEU A 23 19.21 9.04 -7.65
CA LEU A 23 18.48 7.82 -7.38
C LEU A 23 18.65 6.79 -8.50
N GLU A 24 18.63 7.20 -9.77
CA GLU A 24 18.92 6.32 -10.90
C GLU A 24 20.37 5.81 -10.90
N SER A 25 21.32 6.62 -10.39
CA SER A 25 22.74 6.24 -10.34
C SER A 25 23.12 5.33 -9.17
N VAL A 26 22.52 5.53 -7.98
CA VAL A 26 22.86 4.77 -6.76
C VAL A 26 21.79 3.76 -6.36
N GLY A 27 20.58 3.90 -6.90
CA GLY A 27 19.48 2.97 -6.68
C GLY A 27 19.78 1.63 -7.35
N ASN A 28 19.46 0.56 -6.66
CA ASN A 28 19.66 -0.80 -7.15
C ASN A 28 18.31 -1.50 -7.28
N GLU A 29 17.88 -1.74 -8.52
CA GLU A 29 16.71 -2.56 -8.81
C GLU A 29 17.02 -4.03 -8.53
N ARG A 30 16.19 -4.66 -7.70
CA ARG A 30 16.30 -6.06 -7.31
C ARG A 30 14.98 -6.77 -7.59
N LYS A 31 15.09 -7.91 -8.27
CA LYS A 31 14.00 -8.89 -8.35
C LYS A 31 14.12 -9.82 -7.16
N LEU A 32 13.09 -9.84 -6.32
CA LEU A 32 13.09 -10.61 -5.08
C LEU A 32 11.99 -11.67 -5.13
N ASP A 33 12.34 -12.88 -4.73
CA ASP A 33 11.41 -13.99 -4.63
C ASP A 33 10.54 -13.90 -3.37
N LYS A 34 9.41 -14.60 -3.40
CA LYS A 34 8.53 -14.78 -2.23
C LYS A 34 9.33 -15.35 -1.05
N GLY A 35 9.07 -14.81 0.15
CA GLY A 35 9.70 -15.19 1.41
C GLY A 35 11.03 -14.50 1.68
N LYS A 36 11.51 -13.64 0.75
CA LYS A 36 12.74 -12.90 0.97
C LYS A 36 12.53 -11.80 2.01
N ILE A 37 13.29 -11.87 3.10
CA ILE A 37 13.43 -10.77 4.06
C ILE A 37 14.26 -9.64 3.44
N VAL A 38 13.73 -8.43 3.48
CA VAL A 38 14.37 -7.21 2.97
C VAL A 38 15.22 -6.56 4.05
N PHE A 39 14.68 -6.44 5.26
CA PHE A 39 15.37 -5.98 6.48
C PHE A 39 14.64 -6.51 7.71
N ILE A 40 15.34 -6.51 8.85
CA ILE A 40 14.84 -6.99 10.13
C ILE A 40 14.67 -5.82 11.10
N HIS A 41 13.65 -5.91 11.95
CA HIS A 41 13.42 -5.02 13.09
C HIS A 41 14.69 -4.83 13.93
N GLU A 42 14.95 -3.58 14.33
CA GLU A 42 16.13 -3.13 15.10
C GLU A 42 17.48 -3.22 14.38
N GLU A 43 17.52 -3.62 13.10
CA GLU A 43 18.73 -3.46 12.29
C GLU A 43 18.99 -1.98 11.97
N GLN A 44 20.27 -1.62 11.90
CA GLN A 44 20.68 -0.30 11.46
C GLN A 44 20.18 -0.03 10.05
N ALA A 45 19.41 1.04 9.89
CA ALA A 45 18.83 1.39 8.61
C ALA A 45 19.84 2.17 7.77
N GLU A 46 20.23 1.59 6.63
CA GLU A 46 21.10 2.24 5.64
C GLU A 46 20.34 2.63 4.37
N ASN A 47 19.27 1.90 4.04
CA ASN A 47 18.53 2.06 2.80
C ASN A 47 17.02 2.20 3.04
N PHE A 48 16.35 2.96 2.19
CA PHE A 48 14.91 2.84 1.99
C PHE A 48 14.64 2.07 0.69
N TYR A 49 13.38 1.68 0.51
CA TYR A 49 12.98 0.82 -0.57
C TYR A 49 11.74 1.36 -1.26
N ILE A 50 11.68 1.20 -2.59
CA ILE A 50 10.52 1.53 -3.42
C ILE A 50 10.02 0.25 -4.05
N LEU A 51 8.75 -0.09 -3.81
CA LEU A 51 8.13 -1.28 -4.39
C LEU A 51 7.55 -0.93 -5.77
N MET A 52 8.22 -1.41 -6.82
CA MET A 52 7.83 -1.16 -8.22
C MET A 52 6.83 -2.19 -8.74
N ALA A 53 6.89 -3.42 -8.23
CA ALA A 53 5.92 -4.47 -8.55
C ALA A 53 5.81 -5.46 -7.40
N GLY A 54 4.62 -6.05 -7.22
CA GLY A 54 4.34 -7.06 -6.20
C GLY A 54 3.83 -6.48 -4.88
N TRP A 55 4.12 -7.18 -3.78
CA TRP A 55 3.63 -6.87 -2.44
C TRP A 55 4.69 -7.15 -1.37
N VAL A 56 4.72 -6.31 -0.34
CA VAL A 56 5.58 -6.49 0.84
C VAL A 56 4.74 -6.52 2.11
N LYS A 57 5.05 -7.43 3.03
CA LYS A 57 4.48 -7.52 4.38
C LYS A 57 5.45 -6.89 5.36
N LEU A 58 4.95 -5.91 6.13
CA LEU A 58 5.64 -5.35 7.28
C LEU A 58 5.14 -6.07 8.53
N PHE A 59 6.05 -6.54 9.39
CA PHE A 59 5.69 -7.32 10.57
C PHE A 59 6.66 -7.11 11.73
N ARG A 60 6.23 -7.47 12.94
CA ARG A 60 7.10 -7.67 14.11
C ARG A 60 6.94 -9.08 14.62
N GLU A 61 8.00 -9.64 15.17
CA GLU A 61 7.93 -10.90 15.89
C GLU A 61 7.46 -10.66 17.32
N THR A 62 6.49 -11.45 17.78
CA THR A 62 6.01 -11.44 19.16
C THR A 62 6.90 -12.32 20.05
N ALA A 63 6.77 -12.19 21.36
CA ALA A 63 7.63 -12.91 22.32
C ALA A 63 7.53 -14.45 22.22
N ASP A 64 6.43 -14.98 21.67
CA ASP A 64 6.19 -16.39 21.38
C ASP A 64 6.65 -16.82 19.98
N GLY A 65 7.28 -15.93 19.21
CA GLY A 65 7.80 -16.19 17.87
C GLY A 65 6.77 -16.11 16.75
N ALA A 66 5.52 -15.70 17.04
CA ALA A 66 4.55 -15.43 16.00
C ALA A 66 4.84 -14.09 15.29
N GLN A 67 4.31 -13.91 14.08
CA GLN A 67 4.45 -12.66 13.34
C GLN A 67 3.17 -11.84 13.48
N SER A 68 3.29 -10.66 14.09
CA SER A 68 2.25 -9.64 14.07
C SER A 68 2.42 -8.77 12.83
N ILE A 69 1.46 -8.86 11.90
CA ILE A 69 1.44 -8.04 10.69
C ILE A 69 1.14 -6.59 11.08
N ILE A 70 1.98 -5.67 10.64
CA ILE A 70 1.83 -4.22 10.82
C ILE A 70 1.07 -3.64 9.62
N ASP A 71 1.55 -3.93 8.40
CA ASP A 71 0.93 -3.45 7.16
C ASP A 71 1.32 -4.35 5.98
N ILE A 72 0.59 -4.27 4.86
CA ILE A 72 0.86 -5.03 3.63
C ILE A 72 0.78 -4.09 2.42
N LEU A 73 1.93 -3.65 1.92
CA LEU A 73 2.01 -2.57 0.93
C LEU A 73 2.02 -3.12 -0.50
N PRO A 74 1.19 -2.59 -1.42
CA PRO A 74 1.29 -2.88 -2.84
C PRO A 74 2.37 -2.03 -3.52
N ALA A 75 2.68 -2.37 -4.77
CA ALA A 75 3.46 -1.50 -5.66
C ALA A 75 2.97 -0.04 -5.64
N GLY A 76 3.91 0.90 -5.79
CA GLY A 76 3.64 2.34 -5.67
C GLY A 76 3.95 2.92 -4.29
N HIS A 77 4.39 2.09 -3.33
CA HIS A 77 4.71 2.51 -1.97
C HIS A 77 6.23 2.48 -1.70
N THR A 78 6.67 3.36 -0.83
CA THR A 78 7.98 3.27 -0.18
C THR A 78 7.87 2.54 1.15
N PHE A 79 8.98 1.97 1.61
CA PHE A 79 9.10 1.40 2.94
C PHE A 79 10.55 1.49 3.45
N GLY A 80 10.71 1.49 4.76
CA GLY A 80 12.03 1.61 5.40
C GLY A 80 12.57 3.05 5.44
N GLU A 81 11.76 4.06 5.13
CA GLU A 81 12.12 5.49 5.21
C GLU A 81 11.91 6.12 6.59
N THR A 82 11.07 5.51 7.44
CA THR A 82 10.78 5.97 8.82
C THR A 82 12.04 6.26 9.66
N PRO A 83 13.13 5.46 9.58
CA PRO A 83 14.34 5.67 10.37
C PRO A 83 15.02 7.05 10.16
N ILE A 84 14.70 7.78 9.07
CA ILE A 84 15.19 9.15 8.84
C ILE A 84 14.78 10.11 9.97
N PHE A 85 13.61 9.87 10.58
CA PHE A 85 12.98 10.76 11.55
C PHE A 85 13.12 10.29 13.01
N GLU A 86 13.72 9.13 13.23
CA GLU A 86 13.85 8.49 14.55
C GLU A 86 15.32 8.19 14.90
N ASP A 87 15.61 7.03 15.48
CA ASP A 87 16.93 6.61 15.99
C ASP A 87 17.84 5.96 14.93
N GLY A 88 17.36 5.87 13.68
CA GLY A 88 18.09 5.25 12.58
C GLY A 88 17.98 3.72 12.53
N LEU A 89 17.08 3.10 13.30
CA LEU A 89 16.81 1.66 13.26
C LEU A 89 15.49 1.36 12.53
N TYR A 90 15.39 0.19 11.89
CA TYR A 90 14.11 -0.24 11.32
C TYR A 90 13.09 -0.58 12.42
N PRO A 91 11.91 0.07 12.44
CA PRO A 91 10.91 -0.16 13.50
C PRO A 91 10.11 -1.46 13.34
N TYR A 92 10.27 -2.16 12.22
CA TYR A 92 9.64 -3.44 11.88
C TYR A 92 10.51 -4.19 10.86
N SER A 93 10.18 -5.46 10.60
CA SER A 93 10.77 -6.28 9.54
C SER A 93 9.95 -6.17 8.26
N ALA A 94 10.57 -6.42 7.10
CA ALA A 94 9.90 -6.46 5.80
C ALA A 94 10.16 -7.78 5.05
N GLU A 95 9.10 -8.42 4.54
CA GLU A 95 9.16 -9.67 3.78
C GLU A 95 8.38 -9.56 2.46
N ILE A 96 8.99 -10.02 1.38
CA ILE A 96 8.35 -10.12 0.06
C ILE A 96 7.34 -11.26 0.04
N VAL A 97 6.07 -10.99 -0.29
CA VAL A 97 5.00 -12.01 -0.21
C VAL A 97 4.63 -12.64 -1.56
N GLU A 98 5.14 -12.07 -2.65
CA GLU A 98 5.09 -12.61 -4.01
C GLU A 98 6.28 -12.06 -4.83
N PRO A 99 6.67 -12.67 -5.97
CA PRO A 99 7.77 -12.16 -6.79
C PRO A 99 7.61 -10.66 -7.06
N SER A 100 8.58 -9.89 -6.59
CA SER A 100 8.50 -8.42 -6.52
C SER A 100 9.71 -7.76 -7.16
N VAL A 101 9.51 -6.52 -7.61
CA VAL A 101 10.61 -5.64 -8.07
C VAL A 101 10.73 -4.51 -7.07
N VAL A 102 11.91 -4.36 -6.49
CA VAL A 102 12.20 -3.38 -5.43
C VAL A 102 13.43 -2.57 -5.82
N ILE A 103 13.38 -1.26 -5.65
CA ILE A 103 14.56 -0.40 -5.74
C ILE A 103 15.04 -0.12 -4.33
N SER A 104 16.29 -0.45 -4.01
CA SER A 104 16.94 -0.06 -2.76
C SER A 104 17.81 1.17 -2.99
N ALA A 105 17.71 2.19 -2.13
CA ALA A 105 18.52 3.40 -2.23
C ALA A 105 18.95 3.91 -0.83
N PRO A 106 20.10 4.60 -0.72
CA PRO A 106 20.60 5.10 0.55
C PRO A 106 19.62 6.06 1.23
N LEU A 107 19.42 5.92 2.54
CA LEU A 107 18.60 6.86 3.32
C LEU A 107 19.16 8.27 3.33
N SER A 108 20.49 8.40 3.27
CA SER A 108 21.16 9.71 3.21
C SER A 108 20.69 10.54 2.01
N LEU A 109 20.44 9.90 0.86
CA LEU A 109 19.95 10.58 -0.34
C LEU A 109 18.58 11.23 -0.12
N LEU A 110 17.64 10.48 0.46
CA LEU A 110 16.31 11.01 0.77
C LEU A 110 16.37 12.06 1.89
N LYS A 111 17.22 11.84 2.90
CA LYS A 111 17.42 12.79 4.00
C LYS A 111 17.99 14.13 3.54
N GLU A 112 19.00 14.11 2.67
CA GLU A 112 19.58 15.32 2.09
C GLU A 112 18.53 16.10 1.30
N GLU A 113 17.78 15.42 0.43
CA GLU A 113 16.73 16.05 -0.37
C GLU A 113 15.64 16.67 0.53
N LEU A 114 15.19 15.98 1.58
CA LEU A 114 14.22 16.54 2.53
C LEU A 114 14.75 17.79 3.25
N GLN A 115 16.04 17.84 3.55
CA GLN A 115 16.65 19.00 4.22
C GLN A 115 16.84 20.19 3.28
N SER A 116 17.07 19.96 1.98
CA SER A 116 17.33 21.04 1.01
C SER A 116 16.09 21.44 0.18
N ASN A 117 15.07 20.60 0.09
CA ASN A 117 13.90 20.82 -0.77
C ASN A 117 12.61 20.97 0.05
N ASN A 118 12.18 22.23 0.24
CA ASN A 118 10.93 22.56 0.93
C ASN A 118 9.69 22.02 0.24
N GLU A 119 9.69 21.89 -1.09
CA GLU A 119 8.54 21.38 -1.84
C GLU A 119 8.31 19.90 -1.55
N LEU A 120 9.36 19.07 -1.64
CA LEU A 120 9.31 17.67 -1.26
C LEU A 120 8.88 17.50 0.19
N SER A 121 9.51 18.23 1.13
CA SER A 121 9.17 18.15 2.55
C SER A 121 7.71 18.48 2.84
N MET A 122 7.18 19.52 2.20
CA MET A 122 5.76 19.87 2.32
C MET A 122 4.84 18.82 1.70
N ASN A 123 5.24 18.20 0.58
CA ASN A 123 4.46 17.14 -0.05
C ASN A 123 4.48 15.84 0.76
N MET A 124 5.63 15.48 1.35
CA MET A 124 5.74 14.35 2.28
C MET A 124 4.85 14.55 3.52
N LEU A 125 4.81 15.77 4.08
CA LEU A 125 3.91 16.08 5.20
C LEU A 125 2.43 15.98 4.79
N LYS A 126 2.06 16.50 3.61
CA LYS A 126 0.69 16.35 3.08
C LYS A 126 0.34 14.86 2.89
N HIS A 127 1.28 14.07 2.38
CA HIS A 127 1.11 12.62 2.20
C HIS A 127 0.91 11.93 3.54
N LEU A 128 1.72 12.21 4.56
CA LEU A 128 1.57 11.65 5.90
C LEU A 128 0.20 11.99 6.52
N ILE A 129 -0.26 13.24 6.38
CA ILE A 129 -1.59 13.66 6.86
C ILE A 129 -2.70 12.90 6.12
N ARG A 130 -2.57 12.70 4.81
CA ARG A 130 -3.53 11.91 4.01
C ARG A 130 -3.53 10.44 4.45
N TYR A 131 -2.35 9.84 4.62
CA TYR A 131 -2.20 8.47 5.11
C TYR A 131 -2.83 8.29 6.49
N LYS A 132 -2.55 9.20 7.44
CA LYS A 132 -3.15 9.19 8.78
C LYS A 132 -4.67 9.26 8.75
N ARG A 133 -5.24 10.15 7.91
CA ARG A 133 -6.70 10.23 7.70
C ARG A 133 -7.26 8.93 7.12
N GLY A 134 -6.51 8.28 6.23
CA GLY A 134 -6.83 6.94 5.72
C GLY A 134 -6.93 5.90 6.84
N GLN A 135 -5.95 5.86 7.75
CA GLN A 135 -5.97 4.97 8.91
C GLN A 135 -7.13 5.25 9.87
N ASP A 136 -7.42 6.52 10.16
CA ASP A 136 -8.56 6.90 11.03
C ASP A 136 -9.89 6.41 10.46
N ARG A 137 -10.03 6.43 9.14
CA ARG A 137 -11.22 5.91 8.45
C ARG A 137 -11.27 4.38 8.43
N GLU A 138 -10.13 3.72 8.29
CA GLU A 138 -10.10 2.26 8.42
C GLU A 138 -10.58 1.82 9.82
N LEU A 139 -10.20 2.56 10.87
CA LEU A 139 -10.71 2.35 12.23
C LEU A 139 -12.23 2.58 12.32
N GLU A 140 -12.73 3.68 11.74
CA GLU A 140 -14.18 3.94 11.68
C GLU A 140 -14.91 2.82 10.94
N HIS A 141 -14.42 2.41 9.77
CA HIS A 141 -14.99 1.33 8.95
C HIS A 141 -15.04 0.00 9.69
N MET A 142 -14.08 -0.29 10.58
CA MET A 142 -14.15 -1.50 11.40
C MET A 142 -15.38 -1.52 12.32
N THR A 143 -15.94 -0.35 12.68
CA THR A 143 -17.12 -0.24 13.55
C THR A 143 -18.43 -0.09 12.80
N VAL A 144 -18.45 0.55 11.62
CA VAL A 144 -19.70 0.89 10.91
C VAL A 144 -19.98 -0.01 9.71
N GLN A 145 -18.95 -0.60 9.09
CA GLN A 145 -19.10 -1.41 7.87
C GLN A 145 -19.12 -2.91 8.17
N ASN A 146 -19.90 -3.66 7.39
CA ASN A 146 -19.80 -5.11 7.38
C ASN A 146 -18.58 -5.58 6.56
N ALA A 147 -18.16 -6.84 6.76
CA ALA A 147 -16.95 -7.38 6.12
C ALA A 147 -16.94 -7.25 4.57
N PRO A 148 -18.02 -7.55 3.82
CA PRO A 148 -18.09 -7.30 2.38
C PRO A 148 -17.80 -5.85 1.98
N GLN A 149 -18.38 -4.87 2.69
CA GLN A 149 -18.17 -3.45 2.42
C GLN A 149 -16.71 -3.04 2.65
N ARG A 150 -16.07 -3.53 3.72
CA ARG A 150 -14.64 -3.26 3.96
C ARG A 150 -13.75 -3.80 2.85
N ILE A 151 -14.04 -5.00 2.33
CA ILE A 151 -13.33 -5.57 1.17
C ILE A 151 -13.53 -4.69 -0.05
N GLY A 152 -14.76 -4.23 -0.31
CA GLY A 152 -15.04 -3.35 -1.44
C GLY A 152 -14.31 -2.01 -1.36
N CYS A 153 -14.29 -1.38 -0.18
CA CYS A 153 -13.48 -0.17 0.05
C CYS A 153 -11.99 -0.41 -0.18
N PHE A 154 -11.45 -1.55 0.26
CA PHE A 154 -10.06 -1.91 0.01
C PHE A 154 -9.77 -2.08 -1.49
N LEU A 155 -10.62 -2.79 -2.23
CA LEU A 155 -10.48 -2.93 -3.68
C LEU A 155 -10.51 -1.58 -4.40
N MET A 156 -11.39 -0.67 -3.99
CA MET A 156 -11.44 0.68 -4.56
C MET A 156 -10.15 1.50 -4.30
N ARG A 157 -9.46 1.28 -3.19
CA ARG A 157 -8.16 1.93 -2.92
C ARG A 157 -7.03 1.41 -3.81
N LEU A 158 -7.14 0.18 -4.29
CA LEU A 158 -6.18 -0.42 -5.24
C LEU A 158 -6.52 -0.12 -6.70
N ALA A 159 -7.75 0.34 -6.96
CA ALA A 159 -8.18 0.71 -8.30
C ALA A 159 -7.64 2.10 -8.67
N ASP A 160 -7.36 2.29 -9.95
CA ASP A 160 -7.11 3.62 -10.48
C ASP A 160 -8.43 4.44 -10.45
N SER A 161 -8.42 5.53 -9.68
CA SER A 161 -9.57 6.43 -9.49
C SER A 161 -10.08 7.06 -10.79
N ASP A 162 -9.23 7.15 -11.81
CA ASP A 162 -9.56 7.79 -13.09
C ASP A 162 -10.06 6.78 -14.14
N SER A 163 -10.12 5.50 -13.81
CA SER A 163 -10.61 4.47 -14.73
C SER A 163 -12.13 4.58 -14.93
N LYS A 164 -12.52 4.96 -16.15
CA LYS A 164 -13.93 4.95 -16.61
C LYS A 164 -14.33 3.63 -17.29
N GLY A 165 -13.41 2.67 -17.38
CA GLY A 165 -13.58 1.42 -18.10
C GLY A 165 -13.25 0.19 -17.24
N PRO A 166 -12.99 -0.97 -17.87
CA PRO A 166 -12.65 -2.19 -17.16
C PRO A 166 -11.47 -1.99 -16.22
N VAL A 167 -11.63 -2.38 -14.97
CA VAL A 167 -10.61 -2.27 -13.91
C VAL A 167 -10.06 -3.65 -13.62
N THR A 168 -8.73 -3.76 -13.56
CA THR A 168 -8.03 -4.98 -13.12
C THR A 168 -7.20 -4.66 -11.90
N ILE A 169 -7.47 -5.36 -10.80
CA ILE A 169 -6.77 -5.21 -9.52
C ILE A 169 -5.99 -6.49 -9.24
N HIS A 170 -4.72 -6.34 -8.88
CA HIS A 170 -3.86 -7.43 -8.44
C HIS A 170 -3.83 -7.48 -6.91
N LEU A 171 -4.25 -8.61 -6.34
CA LEU A 171 -4.16 -8.93 -4.92
C LEU A 171 -2.95 -9.82 -4.67
N PRO A 172 -2.40 -9.85 -3.44
CA PRO A 172 -1.37 -10.82 -3.09
C PRO A 172 -1.92 -12.25 -3.26
N TYR A 173 -1.06 -13.17 -3.68
CA TYR A 173 -1.45 -14.58 -3.82
C TYR A 173 -2.05 -15.18 -2.54
N ASP A 174 -1.48 -14.80 -1.39
CA ASP A 174 -2.00 -15.21 -0.09
C ASP A 174 -3.06 -14.23 0.42
N LYS A 175 -4.33 -14.62 0.30
CA LYS A 175 -5.48 -13.81 0.75
C LYS A 175 -5.61 -13.74 2.27
N THR A 176 -4.93 -14.61 3.02
CA THR A 176 -4.94 -14.52 4.49
C THR A 176 -4.28 -13.24 4.97
N LEU A 177 -3.31 -12.74 4.21
CA LEU A 177 -2.68 -11.42 4.42
C LEU A 177 -3.71 -10.30 4.32
N LEU A 178 -4.60 -10.34 3.33
CA LEU A 178 -5.67 -9.36 3.20
C LEU A 178 -6.69 -9.47 4.34
N ALA A 179 -7.00 -10.68 4.79
CA ALA A 179 -7.86 -10.90 5.94
C ALA A 179 -7.27 -10.24 7.19
N ALA A 180 -5.97 -10.46 7.44
CA ALA A 180 -5.23 -9.83 8.54
C ALA A 180 -5.20 -8.30 8.42
N ARG A 181 -4.85 -7.75 7.24
CA ARG A 181 -4.86 -6.30 6.97
C ARG A 181 -6.22 -5.69 7.27
N LEU A 182 -7.29 -6.37 6.88
CA LEU A 182 -8.63 -5.86 7.08
C LEU A 182 -9.19 -6.18 8.47
N GLY A 183 -8.46 -6.83 9.37
CA GLY A 183 -8.94 -7.18 10.71
C GLY A 183 -10.10 -8.18 10.68
N MET A 184 -9.95 -9.27 9.93
CA MET A 184 -10.91 -10.38 9.90
C MET A 184 -10.23 -11.73 9.77
N GLN A 185 -10.90 -12.79 10.21
CA GLN A 185 -10.43 -14.16 10.03
C GLN A 185 -10.49 -14.58 8.55
N PRO A 186 -9.58 -15.46 8.07
CA PRO A 186 -9.56 -15.93 6.68
C PRO A 186 -10.91 -16.46 6.19
N GLU A 187 -11.64 -17.23 6.99
CA GLU A 187 -12.94 -17.79 6.62
C GLU A 187 -13.99 -16.70 6.48
N THR A 188 -13.92 -15.67 7.33
CA THR A 188 -14.78 -14.48 7.25
C THR A 188 -14.48 -13.68 5.99
N PHE A 189 -13.20 -13.50 5.64
CA PHE A 189 -12.79 -12.85 4.39
C PHE A 189 -13.32 -13.61 3.17
N SER A 190 -13.13 -14.94 3.12
CA SER A 190 -13.63 -15.76 1.99
C SER A 190 -15.14 -15.67 1.81
N ARG A 191 -15.92 -15.76 2.91
CA ARG A 191 -17.38 -15.60 2.86
C ARG A 191 -17.79 -14.20 2.43
N ALA A 192 -17.12 -13.17 2.96
CA ALA A 192 -17.41 -11.78 2.65
C ALA A 192 -17.09 -11.44 1.18
N LEU A 193 -15.98 -11.95 0.64
CA LEU A 193 -15.61 -11.78 -0.76
C LEU A 193 -16.60 -12.48 -1.70
N ALA A 194 -17.09 -13.67 -1.33
CA ALA A 194 -18.12 -14.37 -2.10
C ALA A 194 -19.44 -13.57 -2.15
N LYS A 195 -19.87 -13.01 -1.02
CA LYS A 195 -21.04 -12.13 -0.95
C LYS A 195 -20.83 -10.85 -1.75
N LEU A 196 -19.64 -10.23 -1.67
CA LEU A 196 -19.32 -9.04 -2.47
C LEU A 196 -19.42 -9.34 -3.97
N LYS A 197 -18.88 -10.48 -4.42
CA LYS A 197 -18.98 -10.97 -5.81
C LYS A 197 -20.43 -11.10 -6.27
N GLU A 198 -21.29 -11.69 -5.47
CA GLU A 198 -22.71 -11.85 -5.79
C GLU A 198 -23.42 -10.50 -5.95
N GLN A 199 -23.08 -9.52 -5.10
CA GLN A 199 -23.79 -8.23 -5.04
C GLN A 199 -23.28 -7.19 -6.03
N THR A 200 -22.01 -7.26 -6.44
CA THR A 200 -21.36 -6.22 -7.25
C THR A 200 -20.92 -6.69 -8.63
N GLY A 201 -20.96 -8.00 -8.89
CA GLY A 201 -20.55 -8.59 -10.16
C GLY A 201 -19.03 -8.69 -10.37
N ILE A 202 -18.20 -8.40 -9.34
CA ILE A 202 -16.75 -8.53 -9.46
C ILE A 202 -16.33 -9.97 -9.82
N ARG A 203 -15.38 -10.11 -10.73
CA ARG A 203 -14.86 -11.41 -11.17
C ARG A 203 -13.50 -11.64 -10.53
N VAL A 204 -13.39 -12.69 -9.71
CA VAL A 204 -12.14 -13.05 -9.04
C VAL A 204 -11.54 -14.29 -9.71
N LYS A 205 -10.33 -14.16 -10.27
CA LYS A 205 -9.56 -15.24 -10.89
C LYS A 205 -8.18 -15.33 -10.24
N GLY A 206 -8.01 -16.26 -9.30
CA GLY A 206 -6.78 -16.37 -8.51
C GLY A 206 -6.53 -15.09 -7.70
N ALA A 207 -5.43 -14.41 -8.00
CA ALA A 207 -5.02 -13.12 -7.43
C ALA A 207 -5.60 -11.90 -8.17
N VAL A 208 -6.27 -12.08 -9.30
CA VAL A 208 -6.78 -10.98 -10.12
C VAL A 208 -8.26 -10.74 -9.82
N VAL A 209 -8.64 -9.49 -9.63
CA VAL A 209 -10.03 -9.03 -9.56
C VAL A 209 -10.31 -8.15 -10.76
N GLU A 210 -11.31 -8.52 -11.55
CA GLU A 210 -11.77 -7.80 -12.73
C GLU A 210 -13.15 -7.18 -12.47
N LEU A 211 -13.33 -5.92 -12.87
CA LEU A 211 -14.59 -5.19 -12.83
C LEU A 211 -14.83 -4.53 -14.18
N ASP A 212 -16.08 -4.44 -14.62
CA ASP A 212 -16.42 -3.69 -15.85
C ASP A 212 -16.38 -2.18 -15.60
N ASN A 213 -16.73 -1.74 -14.39
CA ASN A 213 -16.56 -0.39 -13.86
C ASN A 213 -16.64 -0.43 -12.32
N LEU A 214 -16.35 0.70 -11.65
CA LEU A 214 -16.39 0.79 -10.19
C LEU A 214 -17.79 1.04 -9.61
N GLU A 215 -18.79 1.42 -10.42
CA GLU A 215 -20.06 2.00 -9.97
C GLU A 215 -20.83 1.08 -9.01
N GLN A 216 -20.95 -0.19 -9.35
CA GLN A 216 -21.60 -1.21 -8.50
C GLN A 216 -20.86 -1.39 -7.17
N LEU A 217 -19.53 -1.40 -7.21
CA LEU A 217 -18.69 -1.58 -6.01
C LEU A 217 -18.84 -0.40 -5.05
N ILE A 218 -18.87 0.81 -5.59
CA ILE A 218 -19.13 2.06 -4.88
C ILE A 218 -20.51 2.02 -4.22
N ASN A 219 -21.54 1.75 -5.04
CA ASN A 219 -22.93 1.77 -4.60
C ASN A 219 -23.18 0.75 -3.49
N TYR A 220 -22.44 -0.35 -3.45
CA TYR A 220 -22.56 -1.35 -2.39
C TYR A 220 -21.74 -0.99 -1.13
N SER A 221 -20.51 -0.50 -1.32
CA SER A 221 -19.53 -0.36 -0.23
C SER A 221 -19.66 0.95 0.53
N CYS A 222 -20.11 2.02 -0.14
CA CYS A 222 -20.12 3.38 0.42
C CYS A 222 -21.45 3.79 1.07
N GLN A 223 -22.48 2.93 1.06
CA GLN A 223 -23.84 3.28 1.53
C GLN A 223 -23.91 3.75 2.99
N VAL A 224 -22.93 3.38 3.80
CA VAL A 224 -22.94 3.60 5.25
C VAL A 224 -22.08 4.81 5.66
N CYS A 225 -21.08 5.20 4.86
CA CYS A 225 -20.04 6.15 5.28
C CYS A 225 -20.13 7.54 4.62
N SER A 226 -20.78 7.70 3.46
CA SER A 226 -20.87 8.98 2.74
C SER A 226 -22.13 9.04 1.87
N SER A 227 -22.77 10.21 1.81
CA SER A 227 -23.86 10.51 0.88
C SER A 227 -23.38 11.05 -0.49
N GLU A 228 -22.07 11.17 -0.71
CA GLU A 228 -21.46 11.68 -1.96
C GLU A 228 -20.47 10.68 -2.59
N PHE A 229 -20.51 10.57 -3.94
CA PHE A 229 -19.56 9.82 -4.77
C PHE A 229 -18.97 10.71 -5.90
N PRO A 230 -17.64 10.68 -6.18
CA PRO A 230 -16.59 10.02 -5.42
C PRO A 230 -16.52 10.57 -4.01
N CYS A 231 -16.48 9.67 -3.02
CA CYS A 231 -16.10 10.07 -1.68
C CYS A 231 -14.72 10.73 -1.82
N LYS A 232 -14.47 11.83 -1.10
CA LYS A 232 -13.18 12.56 -1.12
C LYS A 232 -11.97 11.62 -0.94
N ASP A 233 -12.23 10.42 -0.47
CA ASP A 233 -11.35 9.39 0.04
C ASP A 233 -10.81 8.46 -1.05
N VAL A 234 -11.52 8.30 -2.17
CA VAL A 234 -11.01 7.59 -3.36
C VAL A 234 -9.94 8.44 -4.06
N VAL A 235 -10.05 9.76 -3.95
CA VAL A 235 -9.14 10.73 -4.59
C VAL A 235 -7.95 11.08 -3.68
N SER A 236 -8.03 10.83 -2.37
CA SER A 236 -7.06 11.32 -1.37
C SER A 236 -5.79 10.49 -1.21
N LEU A 237 -5.63 9.36 -1.90
CA LEU A 237 -4.49 8.45 -1.74
C LEU A 237 -3.48 8.49 -2.90
N LYS A 238 -3.71 9.35 -3.90
CA LYS A 238 -2.70 9.73 -4.90
C LYS A 238 -1.88 10.94 -4.42
#